data_AF-A0AAV9ENG8-F1
#
_entry.id   AF-A0AAV9ENG8-F1
#
_cell.length_a   1.000
_cell.length_b   1.000
_cell.length_c   1.000
_cell.angle_alpha   90.00
_cell.angle_beta   90.00
_cell.angle_gamma   90.00
#
_symmetry.space_group_name_H-M   'P 1'
#
loop_
_entity.id
_entity.type
_entity.pdbx_description
1 polymer ?
#
loop_
_entity_poly.entity_id
_entity_poly.type
_entity_poly.pdbx_seq_one_letter_code
_entity_poly.pdbx_strand_id
1 'polypeptide(L)'
;MVLKEQIRVISLSEGEVRYLEKSILFGGDVARMDSWDNGSVVPEDALKNAQIQAISRRLVGMTRSITKFPTYRRRFRQVVKALISYSLEKEGSSKTHSTLSRASIEIVSEV
;
A
#
# COMPACT_ATOMS: atom_id res chain seq x y z
N MET A 1 -10.03 -26.77 1.83
CA MET A 1 -9.44 -26.36 3.12
C MET A 1 -9.14 -24.86 3.12
N VAL A 2 -9.56 -24.13 4.16
CA VAL A 2 -9.31 -22.67 4.28
C VAL A 2 -7.86 -22.45 4.70
N LEU A 3 -7.17 -21.43 4.16
CA LEU A 3 -5.74 -21.21 4.42
C LEU A 3 -5.42 -21.09 5.92
N LYS A 4 -6.29 -20.41 6.69
CA LYS A 4 -6.17 -20.30 8.15
C LYS A 4 -6.11 -21.66 8.85
N GLU A 5 -6.82 -22.65 8.31
CA GLU A 5 -6.85 -24.00 8.86
C GLU A 5 -5.59 -24.78 8.52
N GLN A 6 -5.04 -24.58 7.32
CA GLN A 6 -3.76 -25.17 6.94
C GLN A 6 -2.63 -24.67 7.82
N ILE A 7 -2.58 -23.36 8.09
CA ILE A 7 -1.59 -22.78 9.01
C ILE A 7 -1.74 -23.37 10.42
N ARG A 8 -2.98 -23.52 10.90
CA ARG A 8 -3.26 -24.11 12.21
C ARG A 8 -2.77 -25.55 12.32
N VAL A 9 -3.05 -26.39 11.32
CA VAL A 9 -2.72 -27.82 11.33
C VAL A 9 -1.21 -28.07 11.26
N ILE A 10 -0.45 -27.22 10.57
CA ILE A 10 1.00 -27.40 10.40
C ILE A 10 1.78 -27.15 11.70
N SER A 11 1.19 -26.43 12.68
CA SER A 11 1.82 -26.15 13.98
C SER A 11 3.27 -25.66 13.85
N LEU A 12 3.42 -24.45 13.28
CA LEU A 12 4.73 -23.84 13.07
C LEU A 12 5.32 -23.35 14.40
N SER A 13 6.59 -23.64 14.63
CA SER A 13 7.38 -23.01 15.68
C SER A 13 7.69 -21.55 15.32
N GLU A 14 8.13 -20.75 16.29
CA GLU A 14 8.43 -19.33 16.06
C GLU A 14 9.45 -19.13 14.93
N GLY A 15 10.52 -19.93 14.89
CA GLY A 15 11.53 -19.86 13.83
C GLY A 15 10.98 -20.20 12.44
N GLU A 16 10.04 -21.15 12.36
CA GLU A 16 9.39 -21.53 11.09
C GLU A 16 8.34 -20.49 10.65
N VAL A 17 7.68 -19.82 11.60
CA VAL A 17 6.81 -18.67 11.30
C VAL A 17 7.64 -17.56 10.66
N ARG A 18 8.81 -17.24 11.23
CA ARG A 18 9.74 -16.25 10.65
C ARG A 18 10.26 -16.69 9.27
N TYR A 19 10.45 -17.99 9.05
CA TYR A 19 10.79 -18.54 7.73
C TYR A 19 9.65 -18.36 6.71
N LEU A 20 8.40 -18.60 7.12
CA LEU A 20 7.22 -18.34 6.29
C LEU A 20 7.09 -16.85 5.96
N GLU A 21 7.27 -15.95 6.93
CA GLU A 21 7.24 -14.49 6.73
C GLU A 21 8.29 -14.04 5.70
N LYS A 22 9.53 -14.52 5.88
CA LYS A 22 10.64 -14.28 4.95
C LYS A 22 10.32 -14.77 3.54
N SER A 23 9.71 -15.94 3.43
CA SER A 23 9.29 -16.51 2.14
C SER A 23 8.18 -15.70 1.47
N ILE A 24 7.23 -15.16 2.24
CA ILE A 24 6.13 -14.34 1.72
C ILE A 24 6.64 -12.97 1.26
N LEU A 25 7.50 -12.33 2.07
CA LEU A 25 7.99 -10.99 1.81
C LEU A 25 8.77 -10.89 0.50
N PHE A 26 9.66 -11.85 0.26
CA PHE A 26 10.54 -11.84 -0.92
C PHE A 26 10.01 -12.67 -2.08
N GLY A 27 8.92 -13.42 -1.90
CA GLY A 27 8.19 -14.06 -2.99
C GLY A 27 9.02 -15.02 -3.84
N GLY A 28 10.07 -15.62 -3.27
CA GLY A 28 10.98 -16.56 -3.93
C GLY A 28 12.31 -15.97 -4.43
N ASP A 29 12.60 -14.70 -4.15
CA ASP A 29 13.94 -14.12 -4.37
C ASP A 29 14.92 -14.64 -3.31
N VAL A 30 15.64 -15.71 -3.66
CA VAL A 30 16.57 -16.41 -2.76
C VAL A 30 17.70 -15.48 -2.29
N ALA A 31 18.25 -14.63 -3.16
CA ALA A 31 19.34 -13.74 -2.80
C ALA A 31 18.90 -12.71 -1.73
N ARG A 32 17.69 -12.19 -1.85
CA ARG A 32 17.12 -11.27 -0.85
C ARG A 32 16.67 -11.97 0.43
N MET A 33 16.25 -13.22 0.32
CA MET A 33 16.03 -14.06 1.49
C MET A 33 17.36 -14.24 2.23
N ASP A 34 18.41 -14.70 1.58
CA ASP A 34 19.68 -15.01 2.25
C ASP A 34 20.33 -13.78 2.89
N SER A 35 20.14 -12.59 2.33
CA SER A 35 20.66 -11.35 2.92
C SER A 35 19.89 -10.84 4.14
N TRP A 36 18.67 -11.33 4.38
CA TRP A 36 17.87 -10.94 5.55
C TRP A 36 17.96 -11.97 6.66
N ASP A 37 18.72 -11.67 7.70
CA ASP A 37 18.68 -12.44 8.94
C ASP A 37 17.54 -11.92 9.84
N ASN A 38 16.47 -12.71 9.93
CA ASN A 38 15.37 -12.50 10.87
C ASN A 38 15.32 -13.58 11.97
N GLY A 39 16.37 -14.39 12.12
CA GLY A 39 16.35 -15.57 13.00
C GLY A 39 15.36 -16.63 12.52
N SER A 40 15.12 -16.73 11.21
CA SER A 40 14.32 -17.81 10.64
C SER A 40 15.05 -19.14 10.74
N VAL A 41 14.28 -20.19 10.98
CA VAL A 41 14.79 -21.57 11.00
C VAL A 41 14.13 -22.31 9.85
N VAL A 42 14.96 -22.90 8.98
CA VAL A 42 14.47 -23.76 7.90
C VAL A 42 14.01 -25.09 8.51
N PRO A 43 12.78 -25.55 8.23
CA PRO A 43 12.32 -26.84 8.71
C PRO A 43 13.21 -27.97 8.17
N GLU A 44 13.64 -28.87 9.05
CA GLU A 44 14.40 -30.07 8.67
C GLU A 44 13.55 -31.08 7.89
N ASP A 45 12.25 -31.16 8.23
CA ASP A 45 11.30 -32.02 7.54
C ASP A 45 10.94 -31.45 6.14
N ALA A 46 11.28 -32.22 5.11
CA ALA A 46 10.99 -31.90 3.72
C ALA A 46 9.47 -31.73 3.45
N LEU A 47 8.62 -32.52 4.11
CA LEU A 47 7.17 -32.39 3.97
C LEU A 47 6.70 -31.06 4.54
N LYS A 48 7.12 -30.72 5.76
CA LYS A 48 6.78 -29.45 6.41
C LYS A 48 7.29 -28.24 5.63
N ASN A 49 8.52 -28.30 5.12
CA ASN A 49 9.07 -27.25 4.25
C ASN A 49 8.22 -27.07 2.98
N ALA A 50 7.87 -28.18 2.30
CA ALA A 50 7.02 -28.13 1.12
C ALA A 50 5.64 -27.52 1.42
N GLN A 51 5.06 -27.82 2.59
CA GLN A 51 3.80 -27.22 3.05
C GLN A 51 3.91 -25.71 3.27
N ILE A 52 4.97 -25.24 3.94
CA ILE A 52 5.24 -23.82 4.16
C ILE A 52 5.40 -23.09 2.81
N GLN A 53 6.16 -23.67 1.89
CA GLN A 53 6.35 -23.12 0.55
C GLN A 53 5.03 -23.05 -0.24
N ALA A 54 4.17 -24.07 -0.13
CA ALA A 54 2.85 -24.05 -0.76
C ALA A 54 1.94 -22.94 -0.18
N ILE A 55 1.96 -22.73 1.13
CA ILE A 55 1.24 -21.64 1.80
C ILE A 55 1.78 -20.28 1.36
N SER A 56 3.09 -20.10 1.35
CA SER A 56 3.76 -18.87 0.92
C SER A 56 3.30 -18.47 -0.49
N ARG A 57 3.37 -19.40 -1.46
CA ARG A 57 2.93 -19.13 -2.85
C ARG A 57 1.47 -18.68 -2.93
N ARG A 58 0.58 -19.30 -2.15
CA ARG A 58 -0.84 -18.91 -2.12
C ARG A 58 -1.04 -17.53 -1.52
N LEU A 59 -0.35 -17.20 -0.43
CA LEU A 59 -0.39 -15.88 0.19
C LEU A 59 0.15 -14.81 -0.76
N VAL A 60 1.30 -15.04 -1.39
CA VAL A 60 1.87 -14.12 -2.38
C VAL A 60 0.90 -13.90 -3.56
N GLY A 61 0.27 -14.96 -4.06
CA GLY A 61 -0.75 -14.87 -5.11
C GLY A 61 -1.95 -14.03 -4.68
N MET A 62 -2.45 -14.24 -3.47
CA MET A 62 -3.55 -13.44 -2.90
C MET A 62 -3.14 -11.97 -2.76
N THR A 63 -1.99 -11.67 -2.15
CA THR A 63 -1.48 -10.30 -2.00
C THR A 63 -1.35 -9.58 -3.35
N ARG A 64 -0.85 -10.28 -4.39
CA ARG A 64 -0.78 -9.75 -5.76
C ARG A 64 -2.16 -9.49 -6.38
N SER A 65 -3.17 -10.27 -6.02
CA SER A 65 -4.55 -10.12 -6.53
C SER A 65 -5.35 -9.04 -5.79
N ILE A 66 -5.04 -8.77 -4.51
CA ILE A 66 -5.76 -7.80 -3.68
C ILE A 66 -5.70 -6.40 -4.29
N THR A 67 -4.55 -6.00 -4.83
CA THR A 67 -4.37 -4.69 -5.50
C THR A 67 -5.18 -4.57 -6.80
N LYS A 68 -5.62 -5.71 -7.38
CA LYS A 68 -6.44 -5.76 -8.59
C LYS A 68 -7.93 -5.76 -8.31
N PHE A 69 -8.35 -5.93 -7.06
CA PHE A 69 -9.77 -5.99 -6.74
C PHE A 69 -10.48 -4.67 -7.09
N PRO A 70 -11.72 -4.74 -7.66
CA PRO A 70 -12.48 -3.55 -8.04
C PRO A 70 -12.65 -2.56 -6.88
N THR A 71 -12.76 -3.07 -5.66
CA THR A 71 -12.88 -2.28 -4.42
C THR A 71 -11.61 -1.50 -4.13
N TYR A 72 -10.43 -2.13 -4.21
CA TYR A 72 -9.15 -1.44 -4.05
C TYR A 72 -8.97 -0.38 -5.13
N ARG A 73 -9.21 -0.72 -6.40
CA ARG A 73 -9.12 0.23 -7.53
C ARG A 73 -10.08 1.41 -7.37
N ARG A 74 -11.30 1.16 -6.89
CA ARG A 74 -12.28 2.23 -6.59
C ARG A 74 -11.80 3.13 -5.47
N ARG A 75 -11.29 2.58 -4.35
CA ARG A 75 -10.73 3.35 -3.24
C ARG A 75 -9.53 4.19 -3.69
N PHE A 76 -8.61 3.61 -4.45
CA PHE A 76 -7.46 4.32 -5.00
C PHE A 76 -7.88 5.51 -5.85
N ARG A 77 -8.84 5.32 -6.77
CA ARG A 77 -9.39 6.43 -7.58
C ARG A 77 -10.02 7.53 -6.72
N GLN A 78 -10.71 7.18 -5.63
CA GLN A 78 -11.30 8.17 -4.71
C GLN A 78 -10.22 8.99 -4.02
N VAL A 79 -9.14 8.34 -3.55
CA VAL A 79 -7.99 9.03 -2.95
C VAL A 79 -7.33 9.97 -3.97
N VAL A 80 -7.07 9.51 -5.20
CA VAL A 80 -6.48 10.35 -6.24
C VAL A 80 -7.36 11.57 -6.55
N LYS A 81 -8.68 11.39 -6.66
CA LYS A 81 -9.61 12.51 -6.85
C LYS A 81 -9.52 13.53 -5.72
N ALA A 82 -9.51 13.08 -4.46
CA ALA A 82 -9.40 13.97 -3.30
C ALA A 82 -8.08 14.76 -3.30
N LEU A 83 -6.97 14.12 -3.67
CA LEU A 83 -5.66 14.78 -3.78
C LEU A 83 -5.65 15.85 -4.88
N ILE A 84 -6.23 15.57 -6.04
CA ILE A 84 -6.36 16.54 -7.13
C ILE A 84 -7.21 17.73 -6.68
N SER A 85 -8.38 17.50 -6.09
CA SER A 85 -9.25 18.55 -5.57
C SER A 85 -8.54 19.44 -4.55
N TYR A 86 -7.86 18.83 -3.57
CA TYR A 86 -7.07 19.56 -2.56
C TYR A 86 -5.99 20.46 -3.19
N SER A 87 -5.35 19.97 -4.26
CA SER A 87 -4.29 20.72 -4.94
C SER A 87 -4.85 21.93 -5.70
N LEU A 88 -5.99 21.76 -6.37
CA LEU A 88 -6.69 22.83 -7.09
C LEU A 88 -7.26 23.90 -6.15
N GLU A 89 -7.83 23.51 -5.02
CA GLU A 89 -8.31 24.45 -4.00
C GLU A 89 -7.18 25.32 -3.45
N LYS A 90 -5.99 24.73 -3.24
CA LYS A 90 -4.80 25.45 -2.81
C LYS A 90 -4.28 26.44 -3.86
N GLU A 91 -4.34 26.10 -5.15
CA GLU A 91 -4.01 27.02 -6.24
C GLU A 91 -5.03 28.17 -6.37
N GLY A 92 -6.33 27.88 -6.21
CA GLY A 92 -7.40 28.88 -6.26
C GLY A 92 -7.35 29.91 -5.13
N SER A 93 -6.87 29.52 -3.95
CA SER A 93 -6.74 30.43 -2.79
C SER A 93 -5.60 31.47 -2.94
N SER A 94 -4.75 31.37 -3.96
CA SER A 94 -3.60 32.27 -4.14
C SER A 94 -3.89 33.49 -5.04
N LYS A 95 -5.12 33.68 -5.53
CA LYS A 95 -5.46 34.77 -6.47
C LYS A 95 -6.72 35.54 -6.10
N THR A 96 -6.81 36.16 -4.92
CA THR A 96 -7.65 37.37 -4.71
C THR A 96 -7.20 38.14 -3.45
N HIS A 97 -6.12 38.91 -3.56
CA HIS A 97 -5.93 40.12 -2.76
C HIS A 97 -5.63 41.28 -3.72
N SER A 98 -6.56 41.57 -4.64
CA SER A 98 -6.54 42.82 -5.40
C SER A 98 -7.58 43.76 -4.77
N THR A 99 -7.11 44.61 -3.86
CA THR A 99 -7.81 45.81 -3.39
C THR A 99 -8.01 46.75 -4.58
N LEU A 100 -9.16 46.64 -5.27
CA LEU A 100 -9.62 47.69 -6.16
C LEU A 100 -10.39 48.71 -5.32
N SER A 101 -9.64 49.69 -4.78
CA SER A 101 -10.19 50.95 -4.31
C SER A 101 -10.62 51.76 -5.54
N ARG A 102 -11.93 51.94 -5.73
CA ARG A 102 -12.49 52.96 -6.62
C ARG A 102 -13.26 53.96 -5.75
N ALA A 103 -12.54 54.96 -5.26
CA ALA A 103 -13.15 56.18 -4.75
C ALA A 103 -13.44 57.10 -5.94
N SER A 104 -14.71 57.46 -6.09
CA SER A 104 -15.23 58.35 -7.12
C SER A 104 -14.66 59.76 -6.98
N ILE A 105 -14.12 60.32 -8.06
CA ILE A 105 -13.90 61.77 -8.21
C ILE A 105 -14.45 62.16 -9.58
N GLU A 106 -15.64 62.77 -9.57
CA GLU A 106 -16.08 63.65 -10.65
C GLU A 106 -15.72 65.08 -10.24
N ILE A 107 -14.83 65.72 -10.99
CA ILE A 107 -14.69 67.18 -11.02
C ILE A 107 -14.80 67.56 -12.49
N VAL A 108 -15.96 68.08 -12.89
CA VAL A 108 -16.12 68.82 -14.14
C VAL A 108 -15.98 70.30 -13.79
N SER A 109 -14.92 70.90 -14.33
CA SER A 109 -14.71 72.35 -14.41
C SER A 109 -15.56 72.90 -15.55
N GLU A 110 -16.38 73.90 -15.30
CA GLU A 110 -16.97 74.74 -16.34
C GLU A 110 -16.55 76.20 -16.14
N VAL A 111 -16.34 76.85 -17.29
CA VAL A 111 -15.65 78.13 -17.56
C VAL A 111 -16.40 79.34 -17.02
#